data_AF-A0AAU7MSN9-F1
#
_entry.id   AF-A0AAU7MSN9-F1
#
_cell.length_a   1.000
_cell.length_b   1.000
_cell.length_c   1.000
_cell.angle_alpha   90.00
_cell.angle_beta   90.00
_cell.angle_gamma   90.00
#
_symmetry.space_group_name_H-M   'P 1'
#
loop_
_entity.id
_entity.type
_entity.pdbx_description
1 polymer ?
#
loop_
_entity_poly.entity_id
_entity_poly.type
_entity_poly.pdbx_seq_one_letter_code
_entity_poly.pdbx_strand_id
1 'polypeptide(L)'
;MAIEGYDRQAFGRKLAKLVFPAQPIHSIEHLFGRENELRRIEEALYASGRHIFIYGDRGVGKSSLAATAANQYQSSDSEYIDVSCSPDATFSDVIANIAYQAISASRLSKKTIKEKAGANFKFLNLERASEITLRDLHDEIKSLLDAVEMLREVSIVHSETPVVVIDEFDRMESEKERALFSDLLKHLGDKRIDIKFIFTGVASTIDALLGAHQSAIRQLETIELPKLSWDARWEIVTDAAEEFGIEVDKNILVRIAAVSDGYPYYVHLITEKLMWHVFWQEMYITKVTKNHYQSAINDAIHSISAELKKPYEKAISQRTGDYEEVIWSTADSEWLHRYVKDMYSSYEYIMKQFDDKHPLTSEKYGARIRNLKNENCGEILVPDPKKKGMYSYKEKMLRGYVRMQAEAHGIELIGEQTEAKATHHVTARASSGYYQSKVPKGVYFDRDRKNGR
;
A
#
# COMPACT_ATOMS: atom_id res chain seq x y z
N MET A 1 1.95 26.90 22.70
CA MET A 1 1.98 26.03 21.51
C MET A 1 3.10 26.50 20.62
N ALA A 2 3.91 25.57 20.13
CA ALA A 2 5.20 25.88 19.51
C ALA A 2 5.14 26.40 18.08
N ILE A 3 4.00 26.26 17.41
CA ILE A 3 3.82 26.64 16.02
C ILE A 3 2.99 27.92 15.99
N GLU A 4 3.60 29.00 15.50
CA GLU A 4 2.99 30.33 15.47
C GLU A 4 1.80 30.37 14.50
N GLY A 5 0.75 31.09 14.89
CA GLY A 5 -0.44 31.29 14.05
C GLY A 5 -1.44 30.13 14.05
N TYR A 6 -1.20 29.05 14.81
CA TYR A 6 -2.11 27.92 14.89
C TYR A 6 -2.59 27.63 16.32
N ASP A 7 -3.92 27.57 16.49
CA ASP A 7 -4.52 26.87 17.62
C ASP A 7 -4.57 25.35 17.36
N ARG A 8 -5.00 24.58 18.37
CA ARG A 8 -5.06 23.11 18.29
C ARG A 8 -5.94 22.60 17.15
N GLN A 9 -7.08 23.25 16.93
CA GLN A 9 -8.04 22.79 15.94
C GLN A 9 -7.58 23.14 14.53
N ALA A 10 -7.07 24.36 14.33
CA ALA A 10 -6.49 24.82 13.07
C ALA A 10 -5.29 23.97 12.68
N PHE A 11 -4.36 23.71 13.61
CA PHE A 11 -3.22 22.83 13.40
C PHE A 11 -3.67 21.42 12.97
N GLY A 12 -4.54 20.79 13.77
CA GLY A 12 -4.99 19.42 13.49
C GLY A 12 -5.72 19.30 12.15
N ARG A 13 -6.57 20.28 11.80
CA ARG A 13 -7.26 20.31 10.50
C ARG A 13 -6.32 20.51 9.33
N LYS A 14 -5.26 21.32 9.49
CA LYS A 14 -4.25 21.50 8.43
C LYS A 14 -3.40 20.24 8.28
N LEU A 15 -2.91 19.67 9.39
CA LEU A 15 -2.10 18.45 9.38
C LEU A 15 -2.84 17.27 8.75
N ALA A 16 -4.14 17.11 9.04
CA ALA A 16 -4.98 16.05 8.45
C ALA A 16 -5.15 16.16 6.92
N LYS A 17 -4.77 17.28 6.30
CA LYS A 17 -4.73 17.45 4.85
C LYS A 17 -3.34 17.20 4.24
N LEU A 18 -2.33 16.98 5.06
CA LEU A 18 -0.93 16.83 4.61
C LEU A 18 -0.40 15.42 4.85
N VAL A 19 -0.93 14.71 5.86
CA VAL A 19 -0.52 13.33 6.18
C VAL A 19 -1.73 12.40 6.25
N PHE A 20 -1.58 11.21 5.67
CA PHE A 20 -2.69 10.27 5.44
C PHE A 20 -2.40 8.87 6.02
N PRO A 21 -2.23 8.72 7.34
CA PRO A 21 -1.92 7.42 7.95
C PRO A 21 -3.11 6.45 7.97
N ALA A 22 -4.35 6.94 7.83
CA ALA A 22 -5.56 6.13 8.03
C ALA A 22 -6.51 6.11 6.82
N GLN A 23 -6.23 6.88 5.76
CA GLN A 23 -7.11 7.02 4.61
C GLN A 23 -6.32 6.92 3.30
N PRO A 24 -6.93 6.42 2.22
CA PRO A 24 -6.34 6.53 0.89
C PRO A 24 -6.10 8.00 0.51
N ILE A 25 -5.00 8.28 -0.18
CA ILE A 25 -4.76 9.59 -0.78
C ILE A 25 -5.66 9.72 -2.03
N HIS A 26 -6.34 10.86 -2.15
CA HIS A 26 -7.27 11.15 -3.24
C HIS A 26 -6.76 12.25 -4.19
N SER A 27 -5.68 12.96 -3.83
CA SER A 27 -5.11 14.05 -4.62
C SER A 27 -3.70 13.72 -5.12
N ILE A 28 -3.39 14.20 -6.32
CA ILE A 28 -2.09 14.01 -6.98
C ILE A 28 -0.97 14.67 -6.16
N GLU A 29 -1.25 15.83 -5.56
CA GLU A 29 -0.30 16.63 -4.77
C GLU A 29 0.30 15.86 -3.59
N HIS A 30 -0.42 14.87 -3.05
CA HIS A 30 0.07 14.06 -1.92
C HIS A 30 0.48 12.64 -2.33
N LEU A 31 0.43 12.31 -3.63
CA LEU A 31 0.74 10.98 -4.16
C LEU A 31 2.22 10.85 -4.57
N PHE A 32 3.11 11.11 -3.60
CA PHE A 32 4.56 11.17 -3.82
C PHE A 32 5.17 9.90 -4.42
N GLY A 33 5.99 10.07 -5.46
CA GLY A 33 6.79 9.01 -6.07
C GLY A 33 5.99 8.01 -6.90
N ARG A 34 4.76 8.37 -7.31
CA ARG A 34 3.85 7.54 -8.11
C ARG A 34 3.49 8.14 -9.47
N GLU A 35 4.25 9.14 -9.92
CA GLU A 35 3.93 9.95 -11.10
C GLU A 35 3.98 9.10 -12.39
N ASN A 36 4.93 8.16 -12.45
CA ASN A 36 5.06 7.26 -13.60
C ASN A 36 3.91 6.25 -13.67
N GLU A 37 3.53 5.67 -12.52
CA GLU A 37 2.41 4.75 -12.43
C GLU A 37 1.09 5.45 -12.77
N LEU A 38 0.86 6.66 -12.23
CA LEU A 38 -0.33 7.46 -12.51
C LEU A 38 -0.43 7.82 -14.00
N ARG A 39 0.67 8.28 -14.61
CA ARG A 39 0.71 8.57 -16.05
C ARG A 39 0.39 7.34 -16.91
N ARG A 40 0.93 6.17 -16.56
CA ARG A 40 0.61 4.92 -17.29
C ARG A 40 -0.87 4.56 -17.15
N ILE A 41 -1.47 4.77 -15.98
CA ILE A 41 -2.89 4.56 -15.76
C ILE A 41 -3.70 5.51 -16.63
N GLU A 42 -3.37 6.80 -16.63
CA GLU A 42 -4.04 7.82 -17.44
C GLU A 42 -4.00 7.45 -18.94
N GLU A 43 -2.82 7.18 -19.49
CA GLU A 43 -2.64 6.77 -20.89
C GLU A 43 -3.46 5.51 -21.24
N ALA A 44 -3.53 4.55 -20.31
CA ALA A 44 -4.28 3.32 -20.50
C ALA A 44 -5.80 3.52 -20.43
N LEU A 45 -6.30 4.43 -19.58
CA LEU A 45 -7.74 4.70 -19.46
C LEU A 45 -8.32 5.34 -20.73
N TYR A 46 -7.55 6.18 -21.45
CA TYR A 46 -7.98 6.73 -22.74
C TYR A 46 -8.10 5.67 -23.86
N ALA A 47 -7.49 4.49 -23.71
CA ALA A 47 -7.65 3.42 -24.70
C ALA A 47 -9.02 2.73 -24.55
N SER A 48 -9.78 2.68 -25.65
CA SER A 48 -11.10 2.03 -25.68
C SER A 48 -11.03 0.56 -25.25
N GLY A 49 -11.90 0.14 -24.32
CA GLY A 49 -11.96 -1.23 -23.81
C GLY A 49 -10.77 -1.66 -22.95
N ARG A 50 -9.89 -0.72 -22.54
CA ARG A 50 -8.81 -0.99 -21.60
C ARG A 50 -9.21 -0.60 -20.17
N HIS A 51 -8.83 -1.46 -19.26
CA HIS A 51 -9.04 -1.42 -17.81
C HIS A 51 -7.68 -1.55 -17.10
N ILE A 52 -7.65 -1.30 -15.80
CA ILE A 52 -6.42 -1.22 -15.01
C ILE A 52 -6.44 -2.27 -13.92
N PHE A 53 -5.29 -2.90 -13.67
CA PHE A 53 -5.06 -3.70 -12.48
C PHE A 53 -3.81 -3.22 -11.76
N ILE A 54 -3.99 -2.67 -10.55
CA ILE A 54 -2.91 -2.21 -9.69
C ILE A 54 -2.58 -3.33 -8.71
N TYR A 55 -1.35 -3.83 -8.75
CA TYR A 55 -0.92 -4.91 -7.88
C TYR A 55 0.35 -4.60 -7.12
N GLY A 56 0.51 -5.22 -5.96
CA GLY A 56 1.65 -5.00 -5.10
C GLY A 56 1.37 -5.44 -3.68
N ASP A 57 2.37 -5.26 -2.83
CA ASP A 57 2.29 -5.70 -1.43
C ASP A 57 1.22 -4.93 -0.64
N ARG A 58 0.74 -5.53 0.44
CA ARG A 58 -0.19 -4.83 1.35
C ARG A 58 0.49 -3.57 1.91
N GLY A 59 -0.28 -2.48 2.00
CA GLY A 59 0.20 -1.22 2.57
C GLY A 59 1.13 -0.37 1.70
N VAL A 60 1.36 -0.72 0.43
CA VAL A 60 2.20 0.10 -0.49
C VAL A 60 1.46 1.28 -1.12
N GLY A 61 0.15 1.43 -0.89
CA GLY A 61 -0.65 2.56 -1.39
C GLY A 61 -1.47 2.29 -2.66
N LYS A 62 -1.88 1.03 -2.90
CA LYS A 62 -2.67 0.65 -4.09
C LYS A 62 -4.01 1.38 -4.17
N SER A 63 -4.79 1.35 -3.09
CA SER A 63 -6.08 2.04 -3.00
C SER A 63 -5.94 3.54 -3.22
N SER A 64 -4.86 4.15 -2.74
CA SER A 64 -4.57 5.57 -2.95
C SER A 64 -4.28 5.91 -4.41
N LEU A 65 -3.46 5.10 -5.09
CA LEU A 65 -3.20 5.27 -6.52
C LEU A 65 -4.49 5.04 -7.34
N ALA A 66 -5.28 4.03 -6.99
CA ALA A 66 -6.56 3.74 -7.65
C ALA A 66 -7.54 4.90 -7.50
N ALA A 67 -7.74 5.40 -6.27
CA ALA A 67 -8.65 6.49 -5.98
C ALA A 67 -8.22 7.80 -6.65
N THR A 68 -6.92 8.11 -6.63
CA THR A 68 -6.39 9.31 -7.31
C THR A 68 -6.57 9.23 -8.82
N ALA A 69 -6.24 8.08 -9.43
CA ALA A 69 -6.45 7.87 -10.86
C ALA A 69 -7.94 7.92 -11.25
N ALA A 70 -8.80 7.32 -10.43
CA ALA A 70 -10.25 7.35 -10.65
C ALA A 70 -10.78 8.78 -10.60
N ASN A 71 -10.41 9.56 -9.58
CA ASN A 71 -10.79 10.98 -9.46
C ASN A 71 -10.31 11.84 -10.65
N GLN A 72 -9.14 11.53 -11.22
CA GLN A 72 -8.60 12.29 -12.34
C GLN A 72 -9.35 12.00 -13.65
N TYR A 73 -9.76 10.75 -13.88
CA TYR A 73 -10.42 10.33 -15.13
C TYR A 73 -11.95 10.44 -15.08
N GLN A 74 -12.53 10.29 -13.89
CA GLN A 74 -13.96 10.42 -13.66
C GLN A 74 -14.44 11.84 -14.02
N SER A 75 -15.50 11.92 -14.81
CA SER A 75 -16.10 13.19 -15.20
C SER A 75 -16.71 13.91 -13.99
N SER A 76 -16.63 15.25 -13.99
CA SER A 76 -17.02 16.11 -12.84
C SER A 76 -18.50 16.08 -12.44
N ASP A 77 -19.34 15.37 -13.19
CA ASP A 77 -20.79 15.24 -12.98
C ASP A 77 -21.18 14.15 -11.96
N SER A 78 -20.23 13.29 -11.55
CA SER A 78 -20.40 12.31 -10.47
C SER A 78 -19.06 11.92 -9.84
N GLU A 79 -19.08 11.42 -8.61
CA GLU A 79 -17.92 10.72 -8.02
C GLU A 79 -17.75 9.33 -8.67
N TYR A 80 -16.56 8.72 -8.55
CA TYR A 80 -16.36 7.36 -9.04
C TYR A 80 -17.08 6.34 -8.15
N ILE A 81 -17.36 5.15 -8.69
CA ILE A 81 -18.00 4.07 -7.94
C ILE A 81 -16.92 3.28 -7.21
N ASP A 82 -17.02 3.15 -5.88
CA ASP A 82 -16.02 2.48 -5.06
C ASP A 82 -16.60 1.21 -4.42
N VAL A 83 -16.03 0.06 -4.75
CA VAL A 83 -16.48 -1.25 -4.25
C VAL A 83 -15.31 -2.02 -3.68
N SER A 84 -15.33 -2.27 -2.37
CA SER A 84 -14.35 -3.15 -1.71
C SER A 84 -14.86 -4.59 -1.66
N CYS A 85 -13.99 -5.56 -1.95
CA CYS A 85 -14.35 -6.98 -1.86
C CYS A 85 -14.21 -7.54 -0.43
N SER A 86 -15.13 -8.43 -0.05
CA SER A 86 -15.07 -9.23 1.19
C SER A 86 -14.73 -10.70 0.86
N PRO A 87 -14.33 -11.51 1.87
CA PRO A 87 -14.04 -12.93 1.69
C PRO A 87 -15.16 -13.74 1.01
N ASP A 88 -16.40 -13.41 1.36
CA ASP A 88 -17.63 -14.04 0.91
C ASP A 88 -18.27 -13.35 -0.31
N ALA A 89 -17.66 -12.29 -0.86
CA ALA A 89 -18.21 -11.56 -1.99
C ALA A 89 -18.36 -12.45 -3.23
N THR A 90 -19.53 -12.38 -3.88
CA THR A 90 -19.78 -13.02 -5.18
C THR A 90 -19.69 -12.01 -6.33
N PHE A 91 -19.59 -12.50 -7.56
CA PHE A 91 -19.66 -11.67 -8.77
C PHE A 91 -20.95 -10.86 -8.82
N SER A 92 -22.10 -11.49 -8.54
CA SER A 92 -23.40 -10.81 -8.55
C SER A 92 -23.49 -9.72 -7.48
N ASP A 93 -22.94 -9.95 -6.27
CA ASP A 93 -22.92 -8.94 -5.21
C ASP A 93 -22.16 -7.68 -5.62
N VAL A 94 -20.98 -7.86 -6.24
CA VAL A 94 -20.15 -6.73 -6.70
C VAL A 94 -20.88 -5.93 -7.77
N ILE A 95 -21.46 -6.60 -8.77
CA ILE A 95 -22.18 -5.93 -9.88
C ILE A 95 -23.44 -5.21 -9.38
N ALA A 96 -24.19 -5.83 -8.48
CA ALA A 96 -25.36 -5.20 -7.84
C ALA A 96 -24.96 -3.96 -7.04
N ASN A 97 -23.84 -4.00 -6.32
CA ASN A 97 -23.31 -2.86 -5.57
C ASN A 97 -22.92 -1.70 -6.51
N ILE A 98 -22.23 -2.00 -7.62
CA ILE A 98 -21.90 -1.01 -8.65
C ILE A 98 -23.16 -0.32 -9.16
N ALA A 99 -24.17 -1.10 -9.55
CA ALA A 99 -25.42 -0.58 -10.07
C ALA A 99 -26.19 0.26 -9.04
N TYR A 100 -26.20 -0.16 -7.78
CA TYR A 100 -26.86 0.56 -6.69
C TYR A 100 -26.20 1.92 -6.41
N GLN A 101 -24.86 1.96 -6.37
CA GLN A 101 -24.12 3.21 -6.21
C GLN A 101 -24.34 4.15 -7.40
N ALA A 102 -24.34 3.61 -8.62
CA ALA A 102 -24.61 4.37 -9.83
C ALA A 102 -25.98 5.05 -9.82
N ILE A 103 -27.03 4.30 -9.46
CA ILE A 103 -28.38 4.86 -9.29
C ILE A 103 -28.37 5.92 -8.19
N SER A 104 -27.77 5.62 -7.04
CA SER A 104 -27.79 6.53 -5.88
C SER A 104 -27.11 7.86 -6.17
N ALA A 105 -25.98 7.86 -6.88
CA ALA A 105 -25.30 9.07 -7.35
C ALA A 105 -26.16 9.86 -8.34
N SER A 106 -26.81 9.17 -9.29
CA SER A 106 -27.70 9.81 -10.26
C SER A 106 -28.91 10.52 -9.64
N ARG A 107 -29.38 10.08 -8.46
CA ARG A 107 -30.46 10.75 -7.71
C ARG A 107 -30.06 12.14 -7.21
N LEU A 108 -28.78 12.33 -6.89
CA LEU A 108 -28.25 13.59 -6.35
C LEU A 108 -27.97 14.61 -7.46
N SER A 109 -27.65 14.14 -8.67
CA SER A 109 -27.37 14.99 -9.83
C SER A 109 -28.66 15.36 -10.58
N LYS A 110 -29.31 16.48 -10.18
CA LYS A 110 -30.54 17.03 -10.81
C LYS A 110 -30.43 17.36 -12.31
N LYS A 111 -29.23 17.31 -12.90
CA LYS A 111 -28.95 17.69 -14.30
C LYS A 111 -29.27 16.59 -15.31
N THR A 112 -29.24 15.32 -14.91
CA THR A 112 -29.15 14.18 -15.83
C THR A 112 -30.51 13.63 -16.30
N ILE A 113 -31.61 14.09 -15.68
CA ILE A 113 -32.95 13.52 -15.87
C ILE A 113 -33.63 14.01 -17.16
N LYS A 114 -33.28 15.19 -17.69
CA LYS A 114 -33.98 15.78 -18.85
C LYS A 114 -33.52 15.26 -20.22
N GLU A 115 -32.27 14.79 -20.36
CA GLU A 115 -31.73 14.33 -21.65
C GLU A 115 -31.84 12.81 -21.86
N LYS A 116 -32.02 12.02 -20.79
CA LYS A 116 -32.11 10.54 -20.86
C LYS A 116 -33.55 10.01 -20.93
N ALA A 117 -34.53 10.92 -21.03
CA ALA A 117 -35.96 10.65 -21.14
C ALA A 117 -36.30 10.04 -22.51
N GLY A 118 -36.03 8.74 -22.68
CA GLY A 118 -36.29 7.98 -23.90
C GLY A 118 -35.59 6.62 -23.95
N ALA A 119 -34.65 6.34 -23.04
CA ALA A 119 -34.04 5.03 -22.91
C ALA A 119 -34.90 4.09 -22.04
N ASN A 120 -35.28 2.94 -22.58
CA ASN A 120 -35.91 1.86 -21.81
C ASN A 120 -34.81 1.04 -21.12
N PHE A 121 -34.59 1.29 -19.83
CA PHE A 121 -33.70 0.50 -18.98
C PHE A 121 -34.44 -0.71 -18.42
N LYS A 122 -33.85 -1.91 -18.56
CA LYS A 122 -34.34 -3.17 -18.00
C LYS A 122 -34.19 -3.20 -16.49
N PHE A 123 -33.08 -2.69 -15.96
CA PHE A 123 -32.73 -2.82 -14.53
C PHE A 123 -32.77 -1.48 -13.77
N LEU A 124 -32.21 -0.42 -14.35
CA LEU A 124 -32.03 0.88 -13.70
C LEU A 124 -33.14 1.87 -14.10
N ASN A 125 -34.40 1.49 -13.92
CA ASN A 125 -35.51 2.37 -14.28
C ASN A 125 -35.58 3.58 -13.32
N LEU A 126 -35.15 4.76 -13.82
CA LEU A 126 -35.00 5.98 -13.00
C LEU A 126 -36.30 6.42 -12.30
N GLU A 127 -37.47 6.16 -12.89
CA GLU A 127 -38.76 6.50 -12.30
C GLU A 127 -39.04 5.74 -11.00
N ARG A 128 -38.51 4.50 -10.89
CA ARG A 128 -38.58 3.66 -9.69
C ARG A 128 -37.28 3.69 -8.89
N ALA A 129 -36.33 4.55 -9.25
CA ALA A 129 -35.01 4.56 -8.62
C ALA A 129 -35.11 4.61 -7.10
N SER A 130 -36.05 5.38 -6.51
CA SER A 130 -36.24 5.50 -5.06
C SER A 130 -36.63 4.22 -4.33
N GLU A 131 -37.15 3.21 -5.05
CA GLU A 131 -37.65 1.95 -4.47
C GLU A 131 -36.67 0.78 -4.66
N ILE A 132 -35.72 0.90 -5.60
CA ILE A 132 -34.76 -0.17 -5.91
C ILE A 132 -33.80 -0.38 -4.73
N THR A 133 -33.75 -1.62 -4.23
CA THR A 133 -32.78 -2.06 -3.22
C THR A 133 -31.62 -2.83 -3.86
N LEU A 134 -30.51 -2.96 -3.13
CA LEU A 134 -29.36 -3.80 -3.52
C LEU A 134 -29.79 -5.25 -3.82
N ARG A 135 -30.72 -5.80 -3.03
CA ARG A 135 -31.18 -7.18 -3.17
C ARG A 135 -31.97 -7.37 -4.47
N ASP A 136 -32.79 -6.39 -4.85
CA ASP A 136 -33.55 -6.46 -6.10
C ASP A 136 -32.60 -6.52 -7.29
N LEU A 137 -31.55 -5.68 -7.29
CA LEU A 137 -30.52 -5.70 -8.33
C LEU A 137 -29.75 -7.03 -8.35
N HIS A 138 -29.40 -7.56 -7.19
CA HIS A 138 -28.74 -8.86 -7.08
C HIS A 138 -29.59 -9.99 -7.70
N ASP A 139 -30.88 -10.07 -7.36
CA ASP A 139 -31.78 -11.15 -7.80
C ASP A 139 -32.05 -11.12 -9.33
N GLU A 140 -31.80 -9.98 -9.98
CA GLU A 140 -31.85 -9.83 -11.44
C GLU A 140 -30.60 -10.38 -12.15
N ILE A 141 -29.46 -10.50 -11.47
CA ILE A 141 -28.21 -10.98 -12.06
C ILE A 141 -28.15 -12.50 -12.00
N LYS A 142 -28.75 -13.15 -12.99
CA LYS A 142 -28.79 -14.62 -13.13
C LYS A 142 -27.71 -15.17 -14.05
N SER A 143 -27.10 -14.31 -14.86
CA SER A 143 -26.08 -14.68 -15.82
C SER A 143 -25.07 -13.55 -16.04
N LEU A 144 -23.92 -13.90 -16.63
CA LEU A 144 -22.92 -12.93 -17.05
C LEU A 144 -23.50 -11.86 -18.01
N LEU A 145 -24.42 -12.27 -18.88
CA LEU A 145 -25.05 -11.34 -19.83
C LEU A 145 -25.95 -10.32 -19.14
N ASP A 146 -26.62 -10.71 -18.05
CA ASP A 146 -27.42 -9.77 -17.25
C ASP A 146 -26.51 -8.73 -16.58
N ALA A 147 -25.37 -9.16 -16.02
CA ALA A 147 -24.37 -8.24 -15.47
C ALA A 147 -23.81 -7.27 -16.51
N VAL A 148 -23.50 -7.76 -17.72
CA VAL A 148 -23.01 -6.92 -18.82
C VAL A 148 -24.05 -5.87 -19.22
N GLU A 149 -25.32 -6.26 -19.29
CA GLU A 149 -26.38 -5.32 -19.65
C GLU A 149 -26.64 -4.32 -18.52
N MET A 150 -26.62 -4.75 -17.26
CA MET A 150 -26.69 -3.84 -16.11
C MET A 150 -25.56 -2.81 -16.12
N LEU A 151 -24.32 -3.22 -16.42
CA LEU A 151 -23.18 -2.28 -16.51
C LEU A 151 -23.27 -1.34 -17.72
N ARG A 152 -23.95 -1.75 -18.81
CA ARG A 152 -24.29 -0.81 -19.90
C ARG A 152 -25.26 0.25 -19.41
N GLU A 153 -26.25 -0.12 -18.62
CA GLU A 153 -27.17 0.88 -18.04
C GLU A 153 -26.43 1.79 -17.06
N VAL A 154 -25.53 1.25 -16.24
CA VAL A 154 -24.64 2.05 -15.37
C VAL A 154 -23.84 3.05 -16.18
N SER A 155 -23.23 2.61 -17.30
CA SER A 155 -22.42 3.50 -18.13
C SER A 155 -23.23 4.64 -18.74
N ILE A 156 -24.52 4.42 -18.96
CA ILE A 156 -25.41 5.45 -19.49
C ILE A 156 -25.94 6.34 -18.36
N VAL A 157 -26.24 5.83 -17.18
CA VAL A 157 -26.95 6.57 -16.12
C VAL A 157 -26.00 7.38 -15.24
N HIS A 158 -24.84 6.83 -14.90
CA HIS A 158 -23.94 7.37 -13.88
C HIS A 158 -23.32 8.72 -14.27
N SER A 159 -22.47 8.72 -15.30
CA SER A 159 -21.68 9.89 -15.71
C SER A 159 -21.18 9.77 -17.16
N GLU A 160 -20.52 10.80 -17.71
CA GLU A 160 -19.93 10.75 -19.06
C GLU A 160 -18.79 9.74 -19.19
N THR A 161 -17.90 9.66 -18.20
CA THR A 161 -16.79 8.69 -18.15
C THR A 161 -16.81 7.86 -16.86
N PRO A 162 -17.77 6.92 -16.69
CA PRO A 162 -17.92 6.19 -15.45
C PRO A 162 -16.70 5.32 -15.12
N VAL A 163 -16.14 5.54 -13.93
CA VAL A 163 -15.05 4.75 -13.36
C VAL A 163 -15.55 3.93 -12.17
N VAL A 164 -15.22 2.64 -12.18
CA VAL A 164 -15.44 1.71 -11.07
C VAL A 164 -14.09 1.29 -10.50
N VAL A 165 -13.89 1.52 -9.22
CA VAL A 165 -12.77 0.99 -8.44
C VAL A 165 -13.24 -0.27 -7.72
N ILE A 166 -12.55 -1.38 -7.95
CA ILE A 166 -12.75 -2.63 -7.21
C ILE A 166 -11.51 -2.84 -6.33
N ASP A 167 -11.62 -2.44 -5.07
CA ASP A 167 -10.51 -2.49 -4.11
C ASP A 167 -10.46 -3.83 -3.36
N GLU A 168 -9.25 -4.24 -2.97
CA GLU A 168 -8.97 -5.50 -2.27
C GLU A 168 -9.56 -6.74 -3.01
N PHE A 169 -9.48 -6.77 -4.34
CA PHE A 169 -10.02 -7.86 -5.16
C PHE A 169 -9.44 -9.24 -4.79
N ASP A 170 -8.25 -9.27 -4.20
CA ASP A 170 -7.64 -10.48 -3.64
C ASP A 170 -8.39 -11.09 -2.45
N ARG A 171 -9.26 -10.32 -1.78
CA ARG A 171 -10.06 -10.83 -0.66
C ARG A 171 -11.16 -11.78 -1.08
N MET A 172 -11.72 -11.65 -2.28
CA MET A 172 -12.74 -12.57 -2.78
C MET A 172 -12.15 -13.98 -2.89
N GLU A 173 -12.50 -14.92 -2.00
CA GLU A 173 -11.77 -16.21 -1.90
C GLU A 173 -12.05 -17.15 -3.08
N SER A 174 -13.26 -17.10 -3.64
CA SER A 174 -13.70 -18.00 -4.71
C SER A 174 -13.01 -17.68 -6.04
N GLU A 175 -12.16 -18.59 -6.51
CA GLU A 175 -11.55 -18.52 -7.85
C GLU A 175 -12.60 -18.51 -8.97
N LYS A 176 -13.72 -19.20 -8.78
CA LYS A 176 -14.81 -19.24 -9.76
C LYS A 176 -15.46 -17.88 -9.94
N GLU A 177 -15.71 -17.16 -8.85
CA GLU A 177 -16.29 -15.81 -8.88
C GLU A 177 -15.30 -14.82 -9.52
N ARG A 178 -14.01 -14.91 -9.16
CA ARG A 178 -12.97 -14.07 -9.76
C ARG A 178 -12.83 -14.28 -11.27
N ALA A 179 -12.95 -15.53 -11.74
CA ALA A 179 -12.86 -15.85 -13.17
C ALA A 179 -13.96 -15.17 -14.02
N LEU A 180 -15.16 -14.96 -13.44
CA LEU A 180 -16.26 -14.29 -14.14
C LEU A 180 -15.93 -12.83 -14.51
N PHE A 181 -15.04 -12.16 -13.77
CA PHE A 181 -14.59 -10.81 -14.11
C PHE A 181 -13.78 -10.78 -15.41
N SER A 182 -13.00 -11.82 -15.71
CA SER A 182 -12.24 -11.90 -16.96
C SER A 182 -13.15 -11.99 -18.18
N ASP A 183 -14.21 -12.80 -18.07
CA ASP A 183 -15.23 -12.88 -19.12
C ASP A 183 -16.05 -11.58 -19.20
N LEU A 184 -16.31 -10.93 -18.06
CA LEU A 184 -16.96 -9.62 -18.02
C LEU A 184 -16.15 -8.59 -18.80
N LEU A 185 -14.86 -8.38 -18.47
CA LEU A 185 -13.99 -7.41 -19.15
C LEU A 185 -13.92 -7.67 -20.65
N LYS A 186 -13.92 -8.95 -21.05
CA LYS A 186 -14.02 -9.35 -22.46
C LYS A 186 -15.29 -8.82 -23.10
N HIS A 187 -16.45 -9.11 -22.51
CA HIS A 187 -17.73 -8.65 -23.04
C HIS A 187 -17.87 -7.12 -23.04
N LEU A 188 -17.35 -6.42 -22.04
CA LEU A 188 -17.35 -4.96 -21.99
C LEU A 188 -16.54 -4.37 -23.16
N GLY A 189 -15.34 -4.89 -23.40
CA GLY A 189 -14.49 -4.46 -24.50
C GLY A 189 -15.07 -4.81 -25.88
N ASP A 190 -15.58 -6.03 -26.07
CA ASP A 190 -16.15 -6.48 -27.35
C ASP A 190 -17.43 -5.71 -27.71
N LYS A 191 -18.28 -5.42 -26.72
CA LYS A 191 -19.51 -4.63 -26.90
C LYS A 191 -19.29 -3.12 -26.81
N ARG A 192 -18.05 -2.66 -26.61
CA ARG A 192 -17.66 -1.25 -26.48
C ARG A 192 -18.51 -0.49 -25.47
N ILE A 193 -18.70 -1.09 -24.30
CA ILE A 193 -19.42 -0.43 -23.19
C ILE A 193 -18.46 0.57 -22.55
N ASP A 194 -18.89 1.83 -22.44
CA ASP A 194 -18.05 2.93 -22.00
C ASP A 194 -18.00 3.04 -20.47
N ILE A 195 -17.34 2.05 -19.86
CA ILE A 195 -17.13 1.98 -18.41
C ILE A 195 -15.70 1.50 -18.14
N LYS A 196 -15.05 2.16 -17.19
CA LYS A 196 -13.67 1.85 -16.80
C LYS A 196 -13.64 1.12 -15.48
N PHE A 197 -12.74 0.15 -15.38
CA PHE A 197 -12.50 -0.60 -14.16
C PHE A 197 -11.05 -0.41 -13.73
N ILE A 198 -10.86 -0.15 -12.44
CA ILE A 198 -9.56 -0.14 -11.78
C ILE A 198 -9.63 -1.16 -10.64
N PHE A 199 -8.95 -2.28 -10.81
CA PHE A 199 -8.84 -3.30 -9.78
C PHE A 199 -7.61 -3.04 -8.92
N THR A 200 -7.67 -3.37 -7.64
CA THR A 200 -6.48 -3.51 -6.81
C THR A 200 -6.37 -4.93 -6.23
N GLY A 201 -5.14 -5.40 -6.02
CA GLY A 201 -4.93 -6.67 -5.32
C GLY A 201 -3.47 -7.06 -5.15
N VAL A 202 -3.23 -8.32 -4.81
CA VAL A 202 -1.88 -8.90 -4.80
C VAL A 202 -1.52 -9.52 -6.14
N ALA A 203 -0.23 -9.74 -6.37
CA ALA A 203 0.29 -10.26 -7.64
C ALA A 203 -0.32 -11.62 -8.06
N SER A 204 -0.54 -12.53 -7.10
CA SER A 204 -1.14 -13.84 -7.38
C SER A 204 -2.57 -13.76 -7.91
N THR A 205 -3.28 -12.67 -7.63
CA THR A 205 -4.65 -12.45 -8.10
C THR A 205 -4.69 -12.14 -9.59
N ILE A 206 -3.62 -11.54 -10.14
CA ILE A 206 -3.49 -11.33 -11.59
C ILE A 206 -3.43 -12.66 -12.31
N ASP A 207 -2.63 -13.61 -11.82
CA ASP A 207 -2.50 -14.92 -12.46
C ASP A 207 -3.84 -15.67 -12.43
N ALA A 208 -4.61 -15.54 -11.35
CA ALA A 208 -5.96 -16.11 -11.25
C ALA A 208 -6.95 -15.45 -12.22
N LEU A 209 -6.90 -14.11 -12.37
CA LEU A 209 -7.76 -13.37 -13.29
C LEU A 209 -7.37 -13.65 -14.76
N LEU A 210 -6.10 -13.51 -15.11
CA LEU A 210 -5.60 -13.69 -16.48
C LEU A 210 -5.47 -15.16 -16.90
N GLY A 211 -5.29 -16.08 -15.95
CA GLY A 211 -5.09 -17.51 -16.21
C GLY A 211 -6.31 -18.21 -16.81
N ALA A 212 -7.52 -17.68 -16.61
CA ALA A 212 -8.75 -18.24 -17.18
C ALA A 212 -8.80 -18.09 -18.72
N HIS A 213 -8.32 -16.97 -19.28
CA HIS A 213 -8.44 -16.67 -20.71
C HIS A 213 -7.31 -15.77 -21.24
N GLN A 214 -6.44 -16.32 -22.09
CA GLN A 214 -5.34 -15.56 -22.73
C GLN A 214 -5.78 -14.34 -23.58
N SER A 215 -7.06 -14.26 -23.96
CA SER A 215 -7.58 -13.15 -24.77
C SER A 215 -7.96 -11.90 -23.95
N ALA A 216 -8.20 -12.03 -22.63
CA ALA A 216 -8.50 -10.90 -21.75
C ALA A 216 -7.25 -10.06 -21.40
N ILE A 217 -6.05 -10.62 -21.61
CA ILE A 217 -4.76 -9.98 -21.32
C ILE A 217 -4.62 -8.61 -21.99
N ARG A 218 -5.17 -8.43 -23.20
CA ARG A 218 -5.05 -7.17 -23.95
C ARG A 218 -5.90 -6.01 -23.39
N GLN A 219 -6.92 -6.34 -22.61
CA GLN A 219 -7.88 -5.40 -22.03
C GLN A 219 -7.44 -4.91 -20.66
N LEU A 220 -6.43 -5.52 -20.05
CA LEU A 220 -5.98 -5.18 -18.71
C LEU A 220 -4.53 -4.66 -18.74
N GLU A 221 -4.34 -3.38 -18.45
CA GLU A 221 -3.02 -2.82 -18.17
C GLU A 221 -2.65 -3.12 -16.73
N THR A 222 -1.52 -3.81 -16.51
CA THR A 222 -1.05 -4.16 -15.18
C THR A 222 0.00 -3.16 -14.69
N ILE A 223 -0.27 -2.59 -13.51
CA ILE A 223 0.56 -1.60 -12.85
C ILE A 223 1.10 -2.20 -11.55
N GLU A 224 2.38 -2.54 -11.55
CA GLU A 224 3.07 -2.94 -10.33
C GLU A 224 3.35 -1.72 -9.46
N LEU A 225 2.91 -1.76 -8.21
CA LEU A 225 3.15 -0.71 -7.24
C LEU A 225 4.23 -1.14 -6.24
N PRO A 226 5.48 -0.68 -6.40
CA PRO A 226 6.56 -1.00 -5.46
C PRO A 226 6.42 -0.22 -4.16
N LYS A 227 7.27 -0.51 -3.17
CA LYS A 227 7.48 0.37 -2.01
C LYS A 227 7.95 1.76 -2.45
N LEU A 228 7.74 2.77 -1.61
CA LEU A 228 8.19 4.14 -1.87
C LEU A 228 9.72 4.22 -1.99
N SER A 229 10.16 5.10 -2.89
CA SER A 229 11.56 5.52 -2.99
C SER A 229 12.00 6.24 -1.71
N TRP A 230 13.31 6.41 -1.51
CA TRP A 230 13.81 7.23 -0.40
C TRP A 230 13.42 8.69 -0.54
N ASP A 231 13.49 9.22 -1.76
CA ASP A 231 13.16 10.62 -2.05
C ASP A 231 11.67 10.90 -1.75
N ALA A 232 10.75 10.05 -2.20
CA ALA A 232 9.32 10.19 -1.90
C ALA A 232 9.03 10.13 -0.39
N ARG A 233 9.78 9.31 0.37
CA ARG A 233 9.67 9.27 1.84
C ARG A 233 10.13 10.58 2.48
N TRP A 234 11.17 11.22 1.94
CA TRP A 234 11.65 12.51 2.42
C TRP A 234 10.69 13.64 2.07
N GLU A 235 10.15 13.63 0.86
CA GLU A 235 9.19 14.62 0.37
C GLU A 235 7.94 14.65 1.25
N ILE A 236 7.34 13.51 1.60
CA ILE A 236 6.19 13.45 2.52
C ILE A 236 6.46 14.18 3.84
N VAL A 237 7.63 13.96 4.44
CA VAL A 237 7.97 14.55 5.75
C VAL A 237 8.26 16.04 5.60
N THR A 238 8.98 16.40 4.53
CA THR A 238 9.45 17.76 4.29
C THR A 238 8.28 18.68 3.92
N ASP A 239 7.44 18.26 2.97
CA ASP A 239 6.25 18.99 2.53
C ASP A 239 5.30 19.28 3.71
N ALA A 240 5.01 18.26 4.52
CA ALA A 240 4.16 18.43 5.70
C ALA A 240 4.76 19.39 6.74
N ALA A 241 6.09 19.39 6.94
CA ALA A 241 6.75 20.25 7.91
C ALA A 241 6.90 21.71 7.41
N GLU A 242 7.21 21.90 6.13
CA GLU A 242 7.35 23.21 5.48
C GLU A 242 6.04 23.99 5.51
N GLU A 243 4.90 23.33 5.39
CA GLU A 243 3.57 23.93 5.54
C GLU A 243 3.32 24.57 6.93
N PHE A 244 4.12 24.22 7.93
CA PHE A 244 4.10 24.84 9.26
C PHE A 244 5.36 25.68 9.55
N GLY A 245 6.22 25.91 8.56
CA GLY A 245 7.48 26.64 8.72
C GLY A 245 8.51 25.91 9.58
N ILE A 246 8.47 24.58 9.62
CA ILE A 246 9.38 23.75 10.41
C ILE A 246 10.40 23.06 9.51
N GLU A 247 11.69 23.24 9.81
CA GLU A 247 12.79 22.53 9.17
C GLU A 247 13.01 21.15 9.80
N VAL A 248 13.15 20.12 8.99
CA VAL A 248 13.52 18.76 9.43
C VAL A 248 14.96 18.46 9.03
N ASP A 249 15.82 18.16 10.00
CA ASP A 249 17.21 17.82 9.72
C ASP A 249 17.32 16.57 8.83
N LYS A 250 18.25 16.59 7.88
CA LYS A 250 18.46 15.48 6.93
C LYS A 250 18.69 14.14 7.64
N ASN A 251 19.35 14.12 8.80
CA ASN A 251 19.53 12.86 9.53
C ASN A 251 18.19 12.29 10.01
N ILE A 252 17.25 13.14 10.44
CA ILE A 252 15.91 12.71 10.86
C ILE A 252 15.13 12.19 9.65
N LEU A 253 15.21 12.87 8.50
CA LEU A 253 14.61 12.39 7.24
C LEU A 253 15.13 11.01 6.83
N VAL A 254 16.44 10.80 6.91
CA VAL A 254 17.09 9.50 6.66
C VAL A 254 16.56 8.45 7.62
N ARG A 255 16.43 8.76 8.91
CA ARG A 255 15.95 7.81 9.92
C ARG A 255 14.48 7.43 9.72
N ILE A 256 13.59 8.39 9.48
CA ILE A 256 12.17 8.13 9.15
C ILE A 256 12.07 7.26 7.89
N ALA A 257 12.85 7.59 6.85
CA ALA A 257 12.85 6.81 5.62
C ALA A 257 13.39 5.38 5.82
N ALA A 258 14.39 5.19 6.68
CA ALA A 258 14.93 3.88 7.01
C ALA A 258 13.91 3.01 7.76
N VAL A 259 13.33 3.53 8.84
CA VAL A 259 12.44 2.75 9.72
C VAL A 259 11.09 2.44 9.06
N SER A 260 10.63 3.27 8.13
CA SER A 260 9.38 3.03 7.39
C SER A 260 9.46 1.86 6.40
N ASP A 261 10.66 1.34 6.07
CA ASP A 261 10.88 0.24 5.12
C ASP A 261 10.15 0.45 3.76
N GLY A 262 9.94 1.73 3.39
CA GLY A 262 9.25 2.14 2.16
C GLY A 262 7.73 2.05 2.17
N TYR A 263 7.08 1.77 3.30
CA TYR A 263 5.62 1.77 3.39
C TYR A 263 5.07 3.18 3.71
N PRO A 264 4.20 3.76 2.86
CA PRO A 264 3.59 5.07 3.10
C PRO A 264 2.97 5.22 4.49
N TYR A 265 2.27 4.18 4.97
CA TYR A 265 1.63 4.15 6.29
C TYR A 265 2.56 4.62 7.42
N TYR A 266 3.76 4.05 7.50
CA TYR A 266 4.71 4.38 8.56
C TYR A 266 5.27 5.80 8.40
N VAL A 267 5.52 6.25 7.17
CA VAL A 267 6.02 7.61 6.92
C VAL A 267 4.99 8.63 7.41
N HIS A 268 3.73 8.49 6.99
CA HIS A 268 2.66 9.40 7.42
C HIS A 268 2.41 9.34 8.92
N LEU A 269 2.39 8.14 9.51
CA LEU A 269 2.15 7.98 10.95
C LEU A 269 3.27 8.63 11.78
N ILE A 270 4.53 8.38 11.44
CA ILE A 270 5.67 8.96 12.16
C ILE A 270 5.66 10.49 11.99
N THR A 271 5.38 10.99 10.79
CA THR A 271 5.27 12.43 10.52
C THR A 271 4.13 13.06 11.32
N GLU A 272 2.95 12.44 11.36
CA GLU A 272 1.82 12.92 12.15
C GLU A 272 2.21 13.04 13.64
N LYS A 273 2.80 11.99 14.22
CA LYS A 273 3.24 12.00 15.62
C LYS A 273 4.32 13.04 15.87
N LEU A 274 5.27 13.18 14.94
CA LEU A 274 6.33 14.18 15.01
C LEU A 274 5.75 15.59 15.08
N MET A 275 4.82 15.90 14.20
CA MET A 275 4.21 17.23 14.13
C MET A 275 3.37 17.52 15.38
N TRP A 276 2.65 16.54 15.94
CA TRP A 276 1.99 16.70 17.23
C TRP A 276 2.98 16.94 18.38
N HIS A 277 4.07 16.18 18.45
CA HIS A 277 5.10 16.37 19.48
C HIS A 277 5.78 17.74 19.38
N VAL A 278 5.98 18.25 18.17
CA VAL A 278 6.47 19.62 17.95
C VAL A 278 5.44 20.64 18.41
N PHE A 279 4.17 20.51 17.99
CA PHE A 279 3.09 21.44 18.32
C PHE A 279 2.89 21.63 19.83
N TRP A 280 3.00 20.55 20.61
CA TRP A 280 2.87 20.55 22.06
C TRP A 280 4.07 21.11 22.84
N GLN A 281 5.16 21.51 22.17
CA GLN A 281 6.25 22.20 22.88
C GLN A 281 5.80 23.57 23.41
N GLU A 282 6.39 23.98 24.53
CA GLU A 282 6.10 25.26 25.17
C GLU A 282 6.76 26.43 24.43
N MET A 283 7.97 26.21 23.93
CA MET A 283 8.75 27.19 23.17
C MET A 283 8.45 27.10 21.67
N TYR A 284 8.66 28.20 20.96
CA TYR A 284 8.58 28.23 19.50
C TYR A 284 9.64 27.31 18.88
N ILE A 285 9.21 26.45 17.95
CA ILE A 285 10.09 25.48 17.29
C ILE A 285 10.10 25.75 15.79
N THR A 286 11.28 26.07 15.26
CA THR A 286 11.54 26.18 13.81
C THR A 286 12.27 24.98 13.24
N LYS A 287 12.86 24.13 14.09
CA LYS A 287 13.64 22.97 13.66
C LYS A 287 13.38 21.75 14.52
N VAL A 288 13.14 20.61 13.88
CA VAL A 288 12.93 19.34 14.56
C VAL A 288 14.25 18.87 15.20
N THR A 289 14.17 18.41 16.45
CA THR A 289 15.29 17.85 17.19
C THR A 289 15.22 16.32 17.26
N LYS A 290 16.34 15.68 17.62
CA LYS A 290 16.38 14.23 17.86
C LYS A 290 15.36 13.79 18.93
N ASN A 291 15.14 14.60 19.96
CA ASN A 291 14.19 14.28 21.03
C ASN A 291 12.75 14.26 20.52
N HIS A 292 12.36 15.23 19.67
CA HIS A 292 11.02 15.23 19.06
C HIS A 292 10.79 13.95 18.23
N TYR A 293 11.79 13.58 17.43
CA TYR A 293 11.75 12.36 16.63
C TYR A 293 11.66 11.09 17.49
N GLN A 294 12.46 10.97 18.56
CA GLN A 294 12.40 9.83 19.47
C GLN A 294 11.04 9.69 20.16
N SER A 295 10.46 10.81 20.62
CA SER A 295 9.11 10.80 21.18
C SER A 295 8.07 10.36 20.15
N ALA A 296 8.18 10.85 18.90
CA ALA A 296 7.29 10.50 17.81
C ALA A 296 7.35 9.01 17.44
N ILE A 297 8.54 8.41 17.36
CA ILE A 297 8.70 6.97 17.11
C ILE A 297 8.00 6.16 18.20
N ASN A 298 8.21 6.52 19.48
CA ASN A 298 7.56 5.85 20.59
C ASN A 298 6.03 5.94 20.47
N ASP A 299 5.46 7.13 20.23
CA ASP A 299 4.00 7.28 20.11
C ASP A 299 3.44 6.57 18.85
N ALA A 300 4.19 6.57 17.74
CA ALA A 300 3.82 5.85 16.52
C ALA A 300 3.76 4.33 16.77
N ILE A 301 4.75 3.78 17.47
CA ILE A 301 4.75 2.37 17.91
C ILE A 301 3.50 2.07 18.73
N HIS A 302 3.14 2.91 19.70
CA HIS A 302 1.93 2.70 20.50
C HIS A 302 0.64 2.76 19.66
N SER A 303 0.61 3.57 18.61
CA SER A 303 -0.58 3.78 17.76
C SER A 303 -0.82 2.69 16.71
N ILE A 304 0.18 1.86 16.39
CA ILE A 304 0.03 0.76 15.42
C ILE A 304 -0.99 -0.28 15.94
N SER A 305 -1.77 -0.88 15.01
CA SER A 305 -2.82 -1.84 15.36
C SER A 305 -2.29 -3.06 16.11
N ALA A 306 -3.06 -3.55 17.08
CA ALA A 306 -2.71 -4.74 17.87
C ALA A 306 -2.50 -5.99 16.98
N GLU A 307 -3.26 -6.10 15.88
CA GLU A 307 -3.11 -7.22 14.94
C GLU A 307 -1.72 -7.25 14.29
N LEU A 308 -1.20 -6.08 13.87
CA LEU A 308 0.12 -5.99 13.26
C LEU A 308 1.25 -6.25 14.29
N LYS A 309 1.05 -5.90 15.56
CA LYS A 309 2.04 -6.11 16.64
C LYS A 309 2.10 -7.54 17.15
N LYS A 310 0.96 -8.23 17.15
CA LYS A 310 0.78 -9.54 17.78
C LYS A 310 1.85 -10.58 17.42
N PRO A 311 2.29 -10.73 16.14
CA PRO A 311 3.38 -11.65 15.81
C PRO A 311 4.69 -11.34 16.53
N TYR A 312 5.07 -10.05 16.59
CA TYR A 312 6.28 -9.59 17.27
C TYR A 312 6.21 -9.86 18.77
N GLU A 313 5.12 -9.44 19.42
CA GLU A 313 4.91 -9.59 20.86
C GLU A 313 4.97 -11.07 21.28
N LYS A 314 4.35 -11.95 20.49
CA LYS A 314 4.36 -13.41 20.72
C LYS A 314 5.77 -14.01 20.60
N ALA A 315 6.61 -13.46 19.73
CA ALA A 315 7.99 -13.94 19.56
C ALA A 315 8.93 -13.43 20.67
N ILE A 316 8.76 -12.21 21.16
CA ILE A 316 9.60 -11.68 22.26
C ILE A 316 9.16 -12.19 23.64
N SER A 317 7.90 -12.63 23.80
CA SER A 317 7.40 -13.21 25.06
C SER A 317 7.94 -14.61 25.36
N GLN A 318 8.85 -15.13 24.56
CA GLN A 318 9.45 -16.44 24.77
C GLN A 318 10.42 -16.41 25.96
N ARG A 319 10.42 -17.48 26.76
CA ARG A 319 11.19 -17.56 28.03
C ARG A 319 12.69 -17.29 27.88
N THR A 320 13.25 -17.53 26.71
CA THR A 320 14.68 -17.38 26.46
C THR A 320 15.12 -15.92 26.31
N GLY A 321 14.19 -15.00 26.01
CA GLY A 321 14.48 -13.56 25.92
C GLY A 321 15.45 -13.14 24.81
N ASP A 322 15.77 -14.03 23.88
CA ASP A 322 16.81 -13.86 22.86
C ASP A 322 16.26 -13.74 21.43
N TYR A 323 14.95 -13.44 21.30
CA TYR A 323 14.29 -13.32 20.00
C TYR A 323 14.28 -11.89 19.46
N GLU A 324 14.34 -10.88 20.32
CA GLU A 324 14.16 -9.50 19.90
C GLU A 324 15.24 -9.04 18.91
N GLU A 325 16.51 -9.20 19.26
CA GLU A 325 17.63 -8.84 18.39
C GLU A 325 17.70 -9.74 17.14
N VAL A 326 17.25 -11.00 17.27
CA VAL A 326 17.12 -11.93 16.13
C VAL A 326 16.04 -11.45 15.16
N ILE A 327 14.93 -10.89 15.65
CA ILE A 327 13.88 -10.37 14.78
C ILE A 327 14.37 -9.09 14.10
N TRP A 328 15.00 -8.17 14.84
CA TRP A 328 15.58 -6.94 14.27
C TRP A 328 16.55 -7.22 13.13
N SER A 329 17.42 -8.22 13.30
CA SER A 329 18.38 -8.60 12.26
C SER A 329 17.72 -9.10 10.98
N THR A 330 16.48 -9.60 11.03
CA THR A 330 15.76 -10.03 9.83
C THR A 330 15.22 -8.86 9.00
N ALA A 331 15.00 -7.69 9.61
CA ALA A 331 14.50 -6.47 8.95
C ALA A 331 15.59 -5.50 8.48
N ASP A 332 16.86 -5.74 8.82
CA ASP A 332 17.98 -4.82 8.58
C ASP A 332 18.19 -4.42 7.11
N SER A 333 17.84 -5.26 6.12
CA SER A 333 18.04 -4.95 4.69
C SER A 333 16.76 -4.51 3.98
N GLU A 334 16.87 -3.73 2.89
CA GLU A 334 15.72 -3.35 2.04
C GLU A 334 15.10 -4.55 1.32
N TRP A 335 15.79 -5.69 1.22
CA TRP A 335 15.34 -6.87 0.50
C TRP A 335 14.27 -7.62 1.29
N LEU A 336 13.13 -7.91 0.65
CA LEU A 336 12.03 -8.67 1.25
C LEU A 336 12.38 -10.12 1.55
N HIS A 337 13.19 -10.73 0.69
CA HIS A 337 13.68 -12.09 0.82
C HIS A 337 15.16 -12.04 1.21
N ARG A 338 15.57 -12.77 2.25
CA ARG A 338 16.95 -12.77 2.73
C ARG A 338 17.42 -14.15 3.13
N TYR A 339 18.71 -14.44 2.95
CA TYR A 339 19.30 -15.68 3.44
C TYR A 339 19.60 -15.59 4.94
N VAL A 340 19.52 -16.72 5.62
CA VAL A 340 19.87 -16.80 7.06
C VAL A 340 21.29 -16.31 7.34
N LYS A 341 22.24 -16.59 6.44
CA LYS A 341 23.64 -16.14 6.57
C LYS A 341 23.71 -14.62 6.65
N ASP A 342 22.97 -13.94 5.78
CA ASP A 342 22.99 -12.48 5.71
C ASP A 342 22.29 -11.85 6.92
N MET A 343 21.16 -12.44 7.34
CA MET A 343 20.49 -12.04 8.58
C MET A 343 21.40 -12.25 9.80
N TYR A 344 22.21 -13.32 9.84
CA TYR A 344 23.16 -13.55 10.93
C TYR A 344 24.28 -12.50 10.94
N SER A 345 24.78 -12.07 9.77
CA SER A 345 25.73 -10.95 9.71
C SER A 345 25.12 -9.64 10.23
N SER A 346 23.85 -9.37 9.92
CA SER A 346 23.11 -8.24 10.51
C SER A 346 22.98 -8.39 12.03
N TYR A 347 22.70 -9.60 12.53
CA TYR A 347 22.60 -9.89 13.95
C TYR A 347 23.92 -9.62 14.68
N GLU A 348 25.06 -10.10 14.15
CA GLU A 348 26.37 -9.82 14.74
C GLU A 348 26.67 -8.32 14.79
N TYR A 349 26.22 -7.55 13.80
CA TYR A 349 26.36 -6.10 13.81
C TYR A 349 25.49 -5.44 14.90
N ILE A 350 24.23 -5.85 15.03
CA ILE A 350 23.32 -5.38 16.07
C ILE A 350 23.89 -5.67 17.46
N MET A 351 24.40 -6.89 17.69
CA MET A 351 24.96 -7.27 18.99
C MET A 351 26.20 -6.45 19.38
N LYS A 352 26.95 -5.90 18.42
CA LYS A 352 28.09 -5.00 18.68
C LYS A 352 27.68 -3.60 19.18
N GLN A 353 26.40 -3.25 19.09
CA GLN A 353 25.87 -1.99 19.63
C GLN A 353 25.48 -2.11 21.11
N PHE A 354 25.49 -3.32 21.67
CA PHE A 354 25.28 -3.58 23.09
C PHE A 354 26.63 -3.73 23.82
N ASP A 355 26.74 -3.12 25.00
CA ASP A 355 27.93 -3.25 25.85
C ASP A 355 27.89 -4.53 26.72
N ASP A 356 26.70 -5.03 27.02
CA ASP A 356 26.45 -6.07 28.03
C ASP A 356 25.89 -7.39 27.48
N LYS A 357 25.60 -7.46 26.18
CA LYS A 357 25.02 -8.65 25.55
C LYS A 357 26.03 -9.42 24.70
N HIS A 358 25.90 -10.75 24.71
CA HIS A 358 26.75 -11.65 23.94
C HIS A 358 25.95 -12.29 22.79
N PRO A 359 26.51 -12.38 21.57
CA PRO A 359 25.81 -12.96 20.44
C PRO A 359 25.57 -14.46 20.61
N LEU A 360 24.41 -14.92 20.13
CA LEU A 360 24.12 -16.35 19.97
C LEU A 360 25.09 -17.00 18.97
N THR A 361 25.35 -18.31 19.12
CA THR A 361 26.04 -19.08 18.08
C THR A 361 25.19 -19.18 16.82
N SER A 362 25.82 -19.37 15.66
CA SER A 362 25.12 -19.54 14.39
C SER A 362 24.10 -20.69 14.41
N GLU A 363 24.32 -21.79 15.16
CA GLU A 363 23.32 -22.86 15.24
C GLU A 363 22.09 -22.44 16.04
N LYS A 364 22.31 -21.76 17.19
CA LYS A 364 21.22 -21.24 18.04
C LYS A 364 20.41 -20.18 17.29
N TYR A 365 21.09 -19.25 16.62
CA TYR A 365 20.45 -18.26 15.76
C TYR A 365 19.60 -18.92 14.66
N GLY A 366 20.18 -19.89 13.94
CA GLY A 366 19.44 -20.65 12.93
C GLY A 366 18.22 -21.39 13.50
N ALA A 367 18.28 -21.87 14.74
CA ALA A 367 17.14 -22.45 15.44
C ALA A 367 16.05 -21.40 15.74
N ARG A 368 16.42 -20.19 16.18
CA ARG A 368 15.48 -19.08 16.38
C ARG A 368 14.77 -18.69 15.09
N ILE A 369 15.50 -18.53 13.99
CA ILE A 369 14.91 -18.26 12.67
C ILE A 369 13.91 -19.35 12.25
N ARG A 370 14.20 -20.63 12.53
CA ARG A 370 13.23 -21.71 12.25
C ARG A 370 11.99 -21.61 13.13
N ASN A 371 12.14 -21.21 14.40
CA ASN A 371 11.03 -21.06 15.32
C ASN A 371 10.10 -19.90 14.94
N LEU A 372 10.63 -18.82 14.36
CA LEU A 372 9.84 -17.67 13.86
C LEU A 372 8.83 -18.03 12.76
N LYS A 373 8.85 -19.26 12.24
CA LYS A 373 7.86 -19.78 11.29
C LYS A 373 6.67 -20.43 11.98
N ASN A 374 6.82 -20.77 13.26
CA ASN A 374 5.85 -21.56 14.01
C ASN A 374 4.83 -20.62 14.64
N GLU A 375 3.61 -21.14 14.85
CA GLU A 375 2.53 -20.41 15.49
C GLU A 375 2.93 -19.84 16.85
N ASN A 376 3.67 -20.60 17.66
CA ASN A 376 4.12 -20.20 18.99
C ASN A 376 5.03 -18.96 18.98
N CYS A 377 5.68 -18.63 17.87
CA CYS A 377 6.50 -17.43 17.72
C CYS A 377 5.93 -16.47 16.65
N GLY A 378 4.61 -16.49 16.46
CA GLY A 378 3.88 -15.49 15.68
C GLY A 378 3.87 -15.70 14.16
N GLU A 379 4.47 -16.78 13.64
CA GLU A 379 4.57 -17.04 12.18
C GLU A 379 5.11 -15.84 11.39
N ILE A 380 6.09 -15.14 11.96
CA ILE A 380 6.71 -13.94 11.37
C ILE A 380 7.30 -14.25 9.99
N LEU A 381 7.95 -15.41 9.83
CA LEU A 381 8.70 -15.76 8.62
C LEU A 381 8.08 -16.93 7.85
N VAL A 382 8.14 -16.85 6.52
CA VAL A 382 7.82 -17.94 5.59
C VAL A 382 9.03 -18.26 4.71
N PRO A 383 9.28 -19.55 4.38
CA PRO A 383 10.37 -19.93 3.49
C PRO A 383 10.08 -19.48 2.05
N ASP A 384 11.13 -19.11 1.33
CA ASP A 384 11.03 -18.90 -0.11
C ASP A 384 10.75 -20.23 -0.83
N PRO A 385 9.78 -20.29 -1.74
CA PRO A 385 9.39 -21.55 -2.40
C PRO A 385 10.46 -22.09 -3.35
N LYS A 386 11.36 -21.23 -3.84
CA LYS A 386 12.37 -21.58 -4.86
C LYS A 386 13.78 -21.69 -4.28
N LYS A 387 14.06 -20.98 -3.18
CA LYS A 387 15.43 -20.84 -2.63
C LYS A 387 15.54 -21.33 -1.20
N LYS A 388 16.19 -22.48 -1.01
CA LYS A 388 16.46 -23.06 0.32
C LYS A 388 17.29 -22.11 1.18
N GLY A 389 16.88 -21.93 2.44
CA GLY A 389 17.57 -21.08 3.40
C GLY A 389 17.30 -19.58 3.22
N MET A 390 16.38 -19.23 2.34
CA MET A 390 15.89 -17.87 2.14
C MET A 390 14.50 -17.73 2.77
N TYR A 391 14.25 -16.62 3.45
CA TYR A 391 13.01 -16.35 4.16
C TYR A 391 12.50 -14.96 3.81
N SER A 392 11.19 -14.78 3.91
CA SER A 392 10.50 -13.50 3.82
C SER A 392 9.48 -13.40 4.94
N TYR A 393 8.95 -12.19 5.17
CA TYR A 393 7.91 -11.99 6.17
C TYR A 393 6.56 -12.48 5.64
N LYS A 394 5.77 -13.13 6.51
CA LYS A 394 4.38 -13.50 6.20
C LYS A 394 3.53 -12.25 5.95
N GLU A 395 3.57 -11.30 6.91
CA GLU A 395 3.03 -9.95 6.75
C GLU A 395 4.20 -8.98 6.53
N LYS A 396 4.36 -8.51 5.30
CA LYS A 396 5.53 -7.71 4.89
C LYS A 396 5.56 -6.34 5.57
N MET A 397 4.41 -5.78 5.97
CA MET A 397 4.35 -4.53 6.72
C MET A 397 4.97 -4.65 8.10
N LEU A 398 4.95 -5.84 8.74
CA LEU A 398 5.53 -6.05 10.07
C LEU A 398 7.02 -5.67 10.12
N ARG A 399 7.72 -5.71 8.98
CA ARG A 399 9.12 -5.27 8.87
C ARG A 399 9.33 -3.84 9.32
N GLY A 400 8.48 -2.90 8.89
CA GLY A 400 8.60 -1.49 9.32
C GLY A 400 8.40 -1.33 10.83
N TYR A 401 7.44 -2.06 11.40
CA TYR A 401 7.28 -2.12 12.86
C TYR A 401 8.52 -2.66 13.59
N VAL A 402 9.12 -3.74 13.07
CA VAL A 402 10.37 -4.30 13.60
C VAL A 402 11.50 -3.27 13.56
N ARG A 403 11.63 -2.52 12.46
CA ARG A 403 12.64 -1.45 12.36
C ARG A 403 12.39 -0.32 13.34
N MET A 404 11.13 0.10 13.49
CA MET A 404 10.74 1.10 14.49
C MET A 404 11.03 0.62 15.92
N GLN A 405 10.83 -0.67 16.22
CA GLN A 405 11.17 -1.23 17.53
C GLN A 405 12.68 -1.17 17.78
N ALA A 406 13.52 -1.57 16.82
CA ALA A 406 14.97 -1.42 16.95
C ALA A 406 15.37 0.06 17.18
N GLU A 407 14.78 0.97 16.40
CA GLU A 407 14.97 2.41 16.51
C GLU A 407 14.66 2.95 17.92
N ALA A 408 13.52 2.55 18.48
CA ALA A 408 13.09 2.96 19.83
C ALA A 408 14.04 2.47 20.93
N HIS A 409 14.69 1.32 20.72
CA HIS A 409 15.73 0.78 21.60
C HIS A 409 17.12 1.40 21.34
N GLY A 410 17.22 2.41 20.47
CA GLY A 410 18.48 3.06 20.12
C GLY A 410 19.38 2.22 19.24
N ILE A 411 18.86 1.13 18.64
CA ILE A 411 19.60 0.24 17.76
C ILE A 411 19.41 0.68 16.32
N GLU A 412 20.51 1.06 15.68
CA GLU A 412 20.49 1.45 14.28
C GLU A 412 20.58 0.22 13.37
N LEU A 413 19.59 0.07 12.49
CA LEU A 413 19.60 -0.87 11.38
C LEU A 413 20.15 -0.16 10.14
N ILE A 414 21.14 -0.75 9.51
CA ILE A 414 22.07 -0.06 8.60
C ILE A 414 21.94 -0.54 7.15
N GLY A 415 21.25 -1.65 6.92
CA GLY A 415 21.29 -2.29 5.62
C GLY A 415 22.40 -3.32 5.52
N GLU A 416 22.15 -4.31 4.68
CA GLU A 416 23.04 -5.42 4.45
C GLU A 416 24.22 -5.00 3.56
N GLN A 417 25.45 -5.35 3.96
CA GLN A 417 26.60 -5.30 3.06
C GLN A 417 26.39 -6.33 1.95
N THR A 418 25.85 -5.88 0.83
CA THR A 418 25.99 -6.65 -0.40
C THR A 418 27.43 -6.44 -0.86
N GLU A 419 28.29 -7.45 -0.67
CA GLU A 419 29.51 -7.55 -1.47
C GLU A 419 29.11 -7.24 -2.91
N ALA A 420 29.77 -6.24 -3.51
CA ALA A 420 29.49 -5.84 -4.89
C ALA A 420 29.62 -7.09 -5.76
N LYS A 421 28.47 -7.69 -6.12
CA LYS A 421 28.46 -8.84 -7.02
C LYS A 421 29.18 -8.37 -8.28
N ALA A 422 30.29 -9.03 -8.60
CA ALA A 422 31.04 -8.81 -9.82
C ALA A 422 30.04 -8.69 -10.96
N THR A 423 30.15 -7.60 -11.72
CA THR A 423 29.41 -7.38 -12.95
C THR A 423 29.83 -8.45 -13.94
N HIS A 424 29.25 -9.64 -13.83
CA HIS A 424 29.19 -10.56 -14.93
C HIS A 424 28.34 -9.87 -16.00
N HIS A 425 28.91 -9.64 -17.17
CA HIS A 425 28.17 -9.21 -18.34
C HIS A 425 27.00 -10.18 -18.56
N VAL A 426 25.79 -9.75 -18.17
CA VAL A 426 24.57 -10.52 -18.37
C VAL A 426 24.09 -10.18 -19.78
N THR A 427 24.15 -11.17 -20.66
CA THR A 427 23.35 -11.26 -21.89
C THR A 427 21.91 -10.87 -21.57
N ALA A 428 21.38 -9.92 -22.35
CA ALA A 428 20.07 -9.31 -22.15
C ALA A 428 18.99 -10.35 -21.79
N ARG A 429 18.68 -10.45 -20.50
CA ARG A 429 17.45 -11.11 -20.04
C ARG A 429 16.30 -10.19 -20.37
N ALA A 430 15.19 -10.77 -20.82
CA ALA A 430 13.88 -10.11 -20.95
C ALA A 430 13.27 -9.78 -19.57
N SER A 431 14.07 -9.21 -18.67
CA SER A 431 13.65 -8.61 -17.42
C SER A 431 13.98 -7.13 -17.52
N SER A 432 13.04 -6.31 -17.98
CA SER A 432 13.07 -4.89 -17.63
C SER A 432 13.10 -4.82 -16.10
N GLY A 433 14.27 -4.48 -15.57
CA GLY A 433 14.65 -4.75 -14.19
C GLY A 433 13.82 -3.97 -13.18
N TYR A 434 13.37 -4.69 -12.15
CA TYR A 434 12.86 -4.13 -10.90
C TYR A 434 13.90 -3.18 -10.29
N TYR A 435 13.62 -1.87 -10.25
CA TYR A 435 14.41 -0.91 -9.49
C TYR A 435 13.92 -0.90 -8.05
N GLN A 436 14.44 -1.81 -7.23
CA GLN A 436 14.22 -1.74 -5.79
C GLN A 436 14.87 -0.46 -5.26
N SER A 437 14.12 0.31 -4.46
CA SER A 437 14.63 1.53 -3.83
C SER A 437 15.96 1.24 -3.13
N LYS A 438 16.98 2.04 -3.43
CA LYS A 438 18.31 1.95 -2.81
C LYS A 438 18.55 3.21 -1.99
N VAL A 439 19.32 3.04 -0.92
CA VAL A 439 19.84 4.15 -0.12
C VAL A 439 20.52 5.16 -1.07
N PRO A 440 20.14 6.44 -1.05
CA PRO A 440 20.72 7.45 -1.94
C PRO A 440 22.23 7.61 -1.75
N LYS A 441 22.94 7.96 -2.83
CA LYS A 441 24.39 8.21 -2.78
C LYS A 441 24.70 9.34 -1.78
N GLY A 442 25.69 9.13 -0.93
CA GLY A 442 26.09 10.10 0.10
C GLY A 442 25.37 9.94 1.45
N VAL A 443 24.36 9.07 1.53
CA VAL A 443 23.83 8.60 2.83
C VAL A 443 24.70 7.43 3.28
N TYR A 444 25.50 7.67 4.32
CA TYR A 444 26.37 6.67 4.92
C TYR A 444 25.93 6.41 6.34
N PHE A 445 25.61 5.16 6.62
CA PHE A 445 25.41 4.67 7.97
C PHE A 445 26.76 4.32 8.61
N ASP A 446 26.84 4.23 9.94
CA ASP A 446 28.11 4.10 10.66
C ASP A 446 28.93 2.83 10.31
N ARG A 447 28.29 1.78 9.77
CA ARG A 447 28.98 0.58 9.26
C ARG A 447 29.78 0.85 7.97
N ASP A 448 29.29 1.73 7.09
CA ASP A 448 29.98 2.10 5.85
C ASP A 448 31.16 3.04 6.14
N ARG A 449 31.03 3.88 7.17
CA ARG A 449 32.10 4.80 7.62
C ARG A 449 33.31 4.07 8.23
N LYS A 450 33.11 2.91 8.85
CA LYS A 450 34.20 2.13 9.46
C LYS A 450 35.04 1.33 8.45
N ASN A 451 34.53 1.06 7.25
CA ASN A 451 35.26 0.35 6.18
C ASN A 451 35.95 1.28 5.17
N GLY A 452 35.84 2.60 5.34
CA GLY A 452 36.43 3.64 4.48
C GLY A 452 37.70 4.29 5.03
N ARG A 453 38.44 3.63 5.93
CA ARG A 453 39.76 4.06 6.41
C ARG A 453 40.81 3.01 6.13
#